data_AF-A0A6V7VIQ0-F1
#
_entry.id   AF-A0A6V7VIQ0-F1
#
_cell.length_a   1.000
_cell.length_b   1.000
_cell.length_c   1.000
_cell.angle_alpha   90.00
_cell.angle_beta   90.00
_cell.angle_gamma   90.00
#
_symmetry.space_group_name_H-M   'P 1'
#
loop_
_entity.id
_entity.type
_entity.pdbx_description
1 polymer ?
#
loop_
_entity_poly.entity_id
_entity_poly.type
_entity_poly.pdbx_seq_one_letter_code
_entity_poly.pdbx_strand_id
1 'polypeptide(L)'
;MENDADGIILTFINLLTAQLQIEEIFSFDEVRYLLPILIKMIQTGELTFKSDFDFKFKDAFEFIKKDMGEKSVELLKPENADNGDKQEIANIIFALLFILYKNQKAKFDYLCGKLDEKNSAEILQLLKRLDNFDRLSPIPFTSILNNSSNNLFSSNNSNFQIFSSQNQKDKLEEISKYKIKSAELEAKYNQIESINFKLNEQLGNAQNEFIDLENKYENLKQADNEKQGSIELLNIQLREITDELETCRYNNSQLQRELKSLNERHSRAFQNQQMI
;
A
#
# COMPACT_ATOMS: atom_id res chain seq x y z
N MET A 1 -14.25 20.60 27.04
CA MET A 1 -13.57 19.55 26.26
C MET A 1 -12.25 20.14 25.84
N GLU A 2 -11.16 19.65 26.42
CA GLU A 2 -9.79 20.05 26.06
C GLU A 2 -9.56 19.77 24.58
N ASN A 3 -9.13 20.78 23.83
CA ASN A 3 -8.72 20.64 22.43
C ASN A 3 -7.31 20.05 22.42
N ASP A 4 -7.21 18.75 22.14
CA ASP A 4 -5.95 18.03 22.08
C ASP A 4 -5.37 18.08 20.66
N ALA A 5 -4.15 18.61 20.51
CA ALA A 5 -3.49 18.72 19.21
C ALA A 5 -3.29 17.34 18.55
N ASP A 6 -3.13 16.31 19.38
CA ASP A 6 -3.04 14.92 18.98
C ASP A 6 -4.33 14.44 18.29
N GLY A 7 -5.49 14.86 18.81
CA GLY A 7 -6.79 14.54 18.21
C GLY A 7 -6.98 15.17 16.82
N ILE A 8 -6.46 16.38 16.61
CA ILE A 8 -6.54 17.09 15.32
C ILE A 8 -5.63 16.43 14.29
N ILE A 9 -4.40 16.08 14.69
CA ILE A 9 -3.45 15.36 13.83
C ILE A 9 -4.06 14.01 13.43
N LEU A 10 -4.58 13.26 14.39
CA LEU A 10 -5.20 11.96 14.12
C LEU A 10 -6.42 12.10 13.19
N THR A 11 -7.24 13.14 13.37
CA THR A 11 -8.38 13.43 12.49
C THR A 11 -7.92 13.71 11.05
N PHE A 12 -6.83 14.46 10.86
CA PHE A 12 -6.26 14.69 9.54
C PHE A 12 -5.72 13.40 8.92
N ILE A 13 -5.09 12.53 9.72
CA ILE A 13 -4.62 11.23 9.27
C ILE A 13 -5.78 10.33 8.85
N ASN A 14 -6.87 10.29 9.63
CA ASN A 14 -8.07 9.52 9.29
C ASN A 14 -8.79 10.05 8.05
N LEU A 15 -8.65 11.34 7.73
CA LEU A 15 -9.09 11.85 6.43
C LEU A 15 -8.31 11.24 5.27
N LEU A 16 -7.00 11.01 5.42
CA LEU A 16 -6.17 10.40 4.39
C LEU A 16 -6.50 8.92 4.20
N THR A 17 -6.72 8.18 5.29
CA THR A 17 -7.15 6.77 5.21
C THR A 17 -8.50 6.65 4.54
N ALA A 18 -9.45 7.54 4.88
CA ALA A 18 -10.76 7.59 4.23
C ALA A 18 -10.66 7.85 2.71
N GLN A 19 -9.75 8.72 2.26
CA GLN A 19 -9.53 8.94 0.82
C GLN A 19 -8.91 7.73 0.12
N LEU A 20 -8.12 6.95 0.83
CA LEU A 20 -7.52 5.70 0.34
C LEU A 20 -8.43 4.48 0.48
N GLN A 21 -9.62 4.65 1.07
CA GLN A 21 -10.54 3.56 1.41
C GLN A 21 -9.89 2.52 2.34
N ILE A 22 -9.02 2.98 3.24
CA ILE A 22 -8.41 2.18 4.31
C ILE A 22 -9.24 2.38 5.59
N GLU A 23 -9.26 1.37 6.46
CA GLU A 23 -9.88 1.48 7.78
C GLU A 23 -9.33 2.69 8.57
N GLU A 24 -10.19 3.24 9.43
CA GLU A 24 -9.83 4.35 10.30
C GLU A 24 -8.73 3.92 11.28
N ILE A 25 -7.75 4.79 11.52
CA ILE A 25 -6.72 4.52 12.50
C ILE A 25 -7.19 5.00 13.86
N PHE A 26 -7.23 4.08 14.81
CA PHE A 26 -7.70 4.34 16.18
C PHE A 26 -6.56 4.72 17.13
N SER A 27 -5.30 4.51 16.72
CA SER A 27 -4.13 4.78 17.57
C SER A 27 -2.91 5.25 16.78
N PHE A 28 -2.05 6.03 17.42
CA PHE A 28 -0.79 6.48 16.82
C PHE A 28 0.17 5.32 16.45
N ASP A 29 -0.01 4.15 17.05
CA ASP A 29 0.82 2.96 16.80
C ASP A 29 0.65 2.43 15.36
N GLU A 30 -0.54 2.62 14.76
CA GLU A 30 -0.84 2.21 13.38
C GLU A 30 -0.42 3.26 12.34
N VAL A 31 -0.10 4.49 12.76
CA VAL A 31 0.25 5.58 11.82
C VAL A 31 1.56 5.29 11.09
N ARG A 32 2.41 4.40 11.61
CA ARG A 32 3.63 3.94 10.93
C ARG A 32 3.34 3.44 9.51
N TYR A 33 2.22 2.72 9.31
CA TYR A 33 1.85 2.17 8.01
C TYR A 33 1.50 3.25 6.97
N LEU A 34 1.22 4.48 7.42
CA LEU A 34 0.91 5.60 6.54
C LEU A 34 2.10 6.48 6.18
N LEU A 35 3.24 6.34 6.87
CA LEU A 35 4.43 7.15 6.57
C LEU A 35 4.90 7.02 5.11
N PRO A 36 4.97 5.81 4.51
CA PRO A 36 5.39 5.66 3.11
C PRO A 36 4.44 6.38 2.15
N ILE A 37 3.15 6.38 2.48
CA ILE A 37 2.08 6.99 1.69
C ILE A 37 2.14 8.51 1.79
N LEU A 38 2.28 9.04 3.01
CA LEU A 38 2.46 10.47 3.28
C LEU A 38 3.68 11.03 2.54
N ILE A 39 4.82 10.35 2.65
CA ILE A 39 6.06 10.77 1.98
C ILE A 39 5.91 10.75 0.46
N LYS A 40 5.30 9.70 -0.09
CA LYS A 40 5.03 9.63 -1.53
C LYS A 40 4.08 10.75 -1.99
N MET A 41 3.04 11.04 -1.21
CA MET A 41 2.13 12.16 -1.49
C MET A 41 2.87 13.49 -1.47
N ILE A 42 3.79 13.70 -0.52
CA ILE A 42 4.62 14.92 -0.48
C ILE A 42 5.49 15.03 -1.74
N GLN A 43 6.11 13.92 -2.16
CA GLN A 43 7.02 13.90 -3.31
C GLN A 43 6.31 14.06 -4.66
N THR A 44 5.14 13.43 -4.83
CA THR A 44 4.46 13.30 -6.12
C THR A 44 3.19 14.14 -6.25
N GLY A 45 2.62 14.58 -5.13
CA GLY A 45 1.29 15.21 -5.07
C GLY A 45 0.13 14.22 -5.15
N GLU A 46 0.41 12.95 -5.45
CA GLU A 46 -0.61 11.91 -5.63
C GLU A 46 -0.76 11.06 -4.35
N LEU A 47 -2.02 10.87 -3.95
CA LEU A 47 -2.37 9.99 -2.83
C LEU A 47 -2.56 8.58 -3.39
N THR A 48 -1.51 7.78 -3.37
CA THR A 48 -1.54 6.37 -3.82
C THR A 48 -1.15 5.45 -2.67
N PHE A 49 -1.84 4.33 -2.55
CA PHE A 49 -1.45 3.28 -1.61
C PHE A 49 -0.02 2.80 -1.91
N LYS A 50 0.78 2.66 -0.85
CA LYS A 50 2.13 2.09 -0.89
C LYS A 50 2.33 1.32 0.41
N SER A 51 2.45 0.00 0.29
CA SER A 51 2.79 -0.86 1.42
C SER A 51 4.30 -1.01 1.51
N ASP A 52 4.86 -0.71 2.68
CA ASP A 52 6.25 -0.96 3.01
C ASP A 52 6.32 -1.28 4.51
N PHE A 53 6.25 -2.56 4.84
CA PHE A 53 6.15 -3.03 6.24
C PHE A 53 7.46 -2.89 7.00
N ASP A 54 8.58 -2.76 6.29
CA ASP A 54 9.90 -2.55 6.89
C ASP A 54 10.20 -1.07 7.15
N PHE A 55 9.31 -0.16 6.72
CA PHE A 55 9.48 1.28 6.85
C PHE A 55 9.35 1.75 8.30
N LYS A 56 10.36 2.49 8.78
CA LYS A 56 10.45 2.96 10.17
C LYS A 56 10.30 4.47 10.29
N PHE A 57 10.07 4.96 11.51
CA PHE A 57 10.06 6.40 11.78
C PHE A 57 11.42 7.05 11.50
N LYS A 58 12.50 6.28 11.63
CA LYS A 58 13.85 6.71 11.20
C LYS A 58 13.94 7.05 9.71
N ASP A 59 13.27 6.27 8.85
CA ASP A 59 13.27 6.53 7.40
C ASP A 59 12.48 7.81 7.07
N ALA A 60 11.36 8.04 7.77
CA ALA A 60 10.62 9.30 7.69
C ALA A 60 11.46 10.49 8.19
N PHE A 61 12.21 10.31 9.27
CA PHE A 61 13.09 11.35 9.81
C PHE A 61 14.19 11.75 8.82
N GLU A 62 14.85 10.81 8.13
CA GLU A 62 15.84 11.15 7.11
C GLU A 62 15.23 11.98 5.95
N PHE A 63 13.99 11.67 5.57
CA PHE A 63 13.26 12.47 4.59
C PHE A 63 12.98 13.89 5.11
N ILE A 64 12.47 14.03 6.34
CA ILE A 64 12.18 15.33 6.98
C ILE A 64 13.46 16.15 7.14
N LYS A 65 14.55 15.52 7.59
CA LYS A 65 15.88 16.12 7.75
C LYS A 65 16.38 16.73 6.44
N LYS A 66 16.19 16.01 5.32
CA LYS A 66 16.58 16.48 4.00
C LYS A 66 15.78 17.70 3.53
N ASP A 67 14.48 17.75 3.84
CA ASP A 67 13.59 18.82 3.37
C ASP A 67 13.62 20.07 4.26
N MET A 68 13.53 19.89 5.58
CA MET A 68 13.48 20.99 6.56
C MET A 68 14.87 21.50 6.97
N GLY A 69 15.90 20.66 6.86
CA GLY A 69 17.27 20.95 7.28
C GLY A 69 17.62 20.35 8.65
N GLU A 70 18.88 19.95 8.81
CA GLU A 70 19.39 19.22 9.97
C GLU A 70 19.16 19.93 11.30
N LYS A 71 19.38 21.24 11.35
CA LYS A 71 19.18 22.02 12.58
C LYS A 71 17.72 22.08 13.02
N SER A 72 16.78 22.16 12.07
CA SER A 72 15.35 22.27 12.40
C SER A 72 14.76 21.03 13.03
N VAL A 73 15.33 19.85 12.71
CA VAL A 73 14.82 18.55 13.18
C VAL A 73 15.61 18.00 14.36
N GLU A 74 16.60 18.74 14.88
CA GLU A 74 17.54 18.28 15.92
C GLU A 74 16.86 17.80 17.21
N LEU A 75 15.65 18.30 17.50
CA LEU A 75 14.89 17.92 18.68
C LEU A 75 13.97 16.69 18.47
N LEU A 76 13.82 16.19 17.24
CA LEU A 76 13.04 14.98 16.97
C LEU A 76 13.85 13.74 17.32
N LYS A 77 13.20 12.75 17.93
CA LYS A 77 13.82 11.49 18.33
C LYS A 77 13.14 10.31 17.64
N PRO A 78 13.56 9.94 16.41
CA PRO A 78 12.91 8.85 15.67
C PRO A 78 12.99 7.51 16.37
N GLU A 79 14.03 7.24 17.16
CA GLU A 79 14.17 6.00 17.92
C GLU A 79 13.08 5.85 18.99
N ASN A 80 12.64 6.96 19.59
CA ASN A 80 11.57 6.96 20.58
C ASN A 80 10.21 6.70 19.91
N ALA A 81 9.97 7.28 18.73
CA ALA A 81 8.79 6.99 17.94
C ALA A 81 8.76 5.52 17.46
N ASP A 82 9.91 4.94 17.09
CA ASP A 82 10.00 3.53 16.74
C ASP A 82 9.65 2.59 17.92
N ASN A 83 9.86 3.06 19.16
CA ASN A 83 9.49 2.37 20.40
C ASN A 83 8.06 2.65 20.89
N GLY A 84 7.26 3.42 20.14
CA GLY A 84 5.85 3.70 20.47
C GLY A 84 5.62 4.95 21.33
N ASP A 85 6.59 5.87 21.43
CA ASP A 85 6.38 7.17 22.08
C ASP A 85 5.39 8.02 21.26
N LYS A 86 4.16 8.15 21.78
CA LYS A 86 3.06 8.87 21.12
C LYS A 86 3.42 10.32 20.79
N GLN A 87 4.13 11.01 21.69
CA GLN A 87 4.47 12.42 21.49
C GLN A 87 5.47 12.57 20.34
N GLU A 88 6.46 11.68 20.25
CA GLU A 88 7.45 11.70 19.17
C GLU A 88 6.82 11.27 17.84
N ILE A 89 5.88 10.32 17.85
CA ILE A 89 5.08 9.97 16.66
C ILE A 89 4.31 11.21 16.17
N ALA A 90 3.60 11.90 17.06
CA ALA A 90 2.86 13.11 16.74
C ALA A 90 3.78 14.22 16.19
N ASN A 91 4.96 14.41 16.78
CA ASN A 91 5.96 15.37 16.32
C ASN A 91 6.44 15.07 14.88
N ILE A 92 6.72 13.80 14.57
CA ILE A 92 7.16 13.38 13.22
C ILE A 92 6.05 13.58 12.20
N ILE A 93 4.81 13.19 12.53
CA ILE A 93 3.65 13.40 11.66
C ILE A 93 3.43 14.89 11.42
N PHE A 94 3.52 15.70 12.47
CA PHE A 94 3.34 17.14 12.37
C PHE A 94 4.38 17.79 11.45
N ALA A 95 5.64 17.34 11.51
CA ALA A 95 6.68 17.77 10.59
C ALA A 95 6.38 17.36 9.13
N LEU A 96 5.90 16.13 8.88
CA LEU A 96 5.48 15.70 7.55
C LEU A 96 4.31 16.53 7.00
N LEU A 97 3.31 16.85 7.84
CA LEU A 97 2.18 17.69 7.46
C LEU A 97 2.63 19.11 7.10
N PHE A 98 3.64 19.63 7.79
CA PHE A 98 4.24 20.91 7.43
C PHE A 98 4.94 20.90 6.08
N ILE A 99 5.69 19.84 5.79
CA ILE A 99 6.31 19.67 4.47
C ILE A 99 5.23 19.54 3.39
N LEU A 100 4.15 18.79 3.65
CA LEU A 100 3.01 18.69 2.74
C LEU A 100 2.37 20.06 2.47
N TYR A 101 2.14 20.85 3.51
CA TYR A 101 1.62 22.21 3.41
C TYR A 101 2.53 23.13 2.57
N LYS A 102 3.86 22.98 2.69
CA LYS A 102 4.82 23.78 1.90
C LYS A 102 4.95 23.32 0.45
N ASN A 103 5.10 22.02 0.23
CA ASN A 103 5.48 21.48 -1.06
C ASN A 103 4.26 21.16 -1.95
N GLN A 104 3.12 20.82 -1.34
CA GLN A 104 1.89 20.41 -2.05
C GLN A 104 0.67 21.21 -1.57
N LYS A 105 0.81 22.54 -1.49
CA LYS A 105 -0.21 23.45 -0.94
C LYS A 105 -1.62 23.23 -1.49
N ALA A 106 -1.78 23.11 -2.80
CA ALA A 106 -3.09 22.89 -3.42
C ALA A 106 -3.77 21.59 -2.94
N LYS A 107 -2.98 20.53 -2.72
CA LYS A 107 -3.48 19.25 -2.21
C LYS A 107 -3.82 19.35 -0.72
N PHE A 108 -2.97 20.04 0.04
CA PHE A 108 -3.22 20.31 1.45
C PHE A 108 -4.51 21.13 1.66
N ASP A 109 -4.70 22.19 0.88
CA ASP A 109 -5.90 23.04 0.94
C ASP A 109 -7.16 22.24 0.59
N TYR A 110 -7.07 21.37 -0.43
CA TYR A 110 -8.16 20.44 -0.78
C TYR A 110 -8.53 19.50 0.38
N LEU A 111 -7.53 18.94 1.08
CA LEU A 111 -7.75 18.08 2.25
C LEU A 111 -8.36 18.86 3.40
N CYS A 112 -7.84 20.06 3.70
CA CYS A 112 -8.42 20.92 4.73
C CYS A 112 -9.87 21.29 4.46
N GLY A 113 -10.27 21.47 3.20
CA GLY A 113 -11.66 21.71 2.82
C GLY A 113 -12.62 20.53 3.06
N LYS A 114 -12.10 19.34 3.41
CA LYS A 114 -12.89 18.16 3.82
C LYS A 114 -13.01 17.99 5.33
N LEU A 115 -12.20 18.72 6.10
CA LEU A 115 -12.34 18.80 7.55
C LEU A 115 -13.46 19.78 7.92
N ASP A 116 -13.94 19.70 9.16
CA ASP A 116 -14.80 20.75 9.70
C ASP A 116 -14.03 22.07 9.84
N GLU A 117 -14.77 23.18 9.92
CA GLU A 117 -14.19 24.53 9.95
C GLU A 117 -13.26 24.72 11.17
N LYS A 118 -13.55 24.03 12.27
CA LYS A 118 -12.75 24.09 13.50
C LYS A 118 -11.41 23.38 13.32
N ASN A 119 -11.39 22.11 12.94
CA ASN A 119 -10.15 21.33 12.80
C ASN A 119 -9.27 21.89 11.67
N SER A 120 -9.88 22.34 10.57
CA SER A 120 -9.14 22.99 9.47
C SER A 120 -8.47 24.30 9.92
N ALA A 121 -9.16 25.14 10.69
CA ALA A 121 -8.57 26.37 11.23
C ALA A 121 -7.44 26.07 12.24
N GLU A 122 -7.64 25.09 13.12
CA GLU A 122 -6.67 24.74 14.16
C GLU A 122 -5.39 24.12 13.56
N ILE A 123 -5.51 23.19 12.58
CA ILE A 123 -4.33 22.61 11.94
C ILE A 123 -3.54 23.65 11.12
N LEU A 124 -4.24 24.56 10.43
CA LEU A 124 -3.59 25.68 9.73
C LEU A 124 -2.87 26.62 10.71
N GLN A 125 -3.44 26.86 11.89
CA GLN A 125 -2.80 27.68 12.91
C GLN A 125 -1.52 27.01 13.44
N LEU A 126 -1.55 25.70 13.69
CA LEU A 126 -0.37 24.93 14.11
C LEU A 126 0.74 25.00 13.06
N LEU A 127 0.41 24.79 11.79
CA LEU A 127 1.40 24.84 10.69
C LEU A 127 1.97 26.24 10.47
N LYS A 128 1.15 27.29 10.61
CA LYS A 128 1.65 28.69 10.58
C LYS A 128 2.62 28.99 11.71
N ARG A 129 2.44 28.39 12.90
CA ARG A 129 3.41 28.54 14.00
C ARG A 129 4.75 27.92 13.63
N LEU A 130 4.77 26.77 12.95
CA LEU A 130 6.00 26.19 12.42
C LEU A 130 6.66 27.07 11.35
N ASP A 131 5.87 27.76 10.52
CA ASP A 131 6.40 28.63 9.47
C ASP A 131 7.14 29.86 10.01
N ASN A 132 6.89 30.24 11.27
CA ASN A 132 7.58 31.34 11.93
C ASN A 132 8.99 30.99 12.43
N PHE A 133 9.40 29.72 12.36
CA PHE A 133 10.74 29.30 12.77
C PHE A 133 11.73 29.37 11.60
N ASP A 134 12.92 29.89 11.87
CA ASP A 134 14.01 29.90 10.90
C ASP A 134 14.56 28.47 10.70
N ARG A 135 14.88 28.13 9.44
CA ARG A 135 15.47 26.84 9.04
C ARG A 135 16.85 26.57 9.68
N LEU A 136 17.43 27.58 10.32
CA LEU A 136 18.70 27.50 11.03
C LEU A 136 18.55 27.28 12.54
N SER A 137 17.33 27.18 13.05
CA SER A 137 17.02 27.00 14.47
C SER A 137 16.33 25.67 14.75
N PRO A 138 16.63 25.00 15.88
CA PRO A 138 15.87 23.83 16.33
C PRO A 138 14.42 24.17 16.62
N ILE A 139 13.50 23.36 16.09
CA ILE A 139 12.07 23.59 16.23
C ILE A 139 11.53 22.79 17.43
N PRO A 140 10.88 23.45 18.41
CA PRO A 140 10.33 22.78 19.58
C PRO A 140 8.93 22.20 19.27
N PHE A 141 8.86 21.14 18.45
CA PHE A 141 7.60 20.54 17.99
C PHE A 141 6.61 20.24 19.12
N THR A 142 7.05 19.57 20.18
CA THR A 142 6.22 19.26 21.36
C THR A 142 5.60 20.51 21.98
N SER A 143 6.36 21.60 22.12
CA SER A 143 5.87 22.84 22.70
C SER A 143 4.85 23.55 21.81
N ILE A 144 4.98 23.40 20.48
CA ILE A 144 4.05 24.00 19.52
C ILE A 144 2.70 23.27 19.56
N LEU A 145 2.74 21.93 19.59
CA LEU A 145 1.55 21.09 19.71
C LEU A 145 0.82 21.33 21.03
N ASN A 146 1.55 21.35 22.16
CA ASN A 146 0.95 21.50 23.48
C ASN A 146 0.38 22.90 23.76
N ASN A 147 0.84 23.93 23.05
CA ASN A 147 0.33 25.30 23.19
C ASN A 147 -0.87 25.61 22.27
N SER A 148 -1.50 24.60 21.66
CA SER A 148 -2.73 24.80 20.85
C SER A 148 -3.88 25.41 21.67
N SER A 149 -3.89 25.20 22.99
CA SER A 149 -4.97 25.52 23.92
C SER A 149 -5.03 26.97 24.42
N ASN A 150 -3.99 27.79 24.23
CA ASN A 150 -3.85 29.05 24.99
C ASN A 150 -4.13 30.37 24.24
N ASN A 151 -4.60 30.36 22.98
CA ASN A 151 -4.69 31.62 22.22
C ASN A 151 -5.97 31.85 21.41
N LEU A 152 -7.12 31.34 21.86
CA LEU A 152 -8.42 31.80 21.33
C LEU A 152 -9.43 31.88 22.49
N PHE A 153 -9.92 33.09 22.78
CA PHE A 153 -10.89 33.47 23.83
C PHE A 153 -10.34 33.76 25.25
N SER A 154 -9.37 34.69 25.36
CA SER A 154 -9.24 35.50 26.58
C SER A 154 -9.58 36.96 26.25
N SER A 155 -10.87 37.25 26.20
CA SER A 155 -11.39 38.62 26.35
C SER A 155 -12.87 38.57 26.68
N ASN A 156 -13.19 39.01 27.89
CA ASN A 156 -14.47 39.51 28.39
C ASN A 156 -15.58 38.48 28.66
N ASN A 157 -15.77 38.13 29.94
CA ASN A 157 -16.88 38.73 30.70
C ASN A 157 -16.85 38.28 32.16
N SER A 158 -16.58 39.25 33.03
CA SER A 158 -17.08 39.26 34.41
C SER A 158 -18.60 39.51 34.39
N ASN A 159 -19.29 38.84 35.32
CA ASN A 159 -20.72 38.94 35.66
C ASN A 159 -21.72 38.40 34.63
N PHE A 160 -22.51 37.39 35.02
CA PHE A 160 -23.98 37.49 35.09
C PHE A 160 -24.60 36.33 35.88
N GLN A 161 -25.26 36.72 36.96
CA GLN A 161 -26.50 36.22 37.58
C GLN A 161 -26.87 34.72 37.54
N ILE A 162 -27.15 34.26 38.76
CA ILE A 162 -27.97 33.13 39.19
C ILE A 162 -29.24 32.98 38.30
N PHE A 163 -29.41 31.83 37.65
CA PHE A 163 -30.65 31.48 36.94
C PHE A 163 -31.41 30.32 37.60
N SER A 164 -32.73 30.55 37.62
CA SER A 164 -33.86 29.80 38.17
C SER A 164 -33.96 28.32 37.79
N SER A 165 -34.57 27.57 38.72
CA SER A 165 -34.87 26.12 38.75
C SER A 165 -35.69 25.52 37.59
N GLN A 166 -36.23 26.33 36.66
CA GLN A 166 -36.93 25.81 35.48
C GLN A 166 -35.97 25.21 34.43
N ASN A 167 -34.74 25.73 34.33
CA ASN A 167 -33.71 25.28 33.38
C ASN A 167 -33.12 23.89 33.68
N GLN A 168 -33.36 23.31 34.86
CA GLN A 168 -32.81 22.00 35.22
C GLN A 168 -33.64 20.84 34.66
N LYS A 169 -34.95 21.02 34.47
CA LYS A 169 -35.85 19.98 33.96
C LYS A 169 -35.65 19.73 32.47
N ASP A 170 -35.53 20.81 31.69
CA ASP A 170 -35.26 20.74 30.26
C ASP A 170 -33.86 20.15 29.98
N LYS A 171 -32.86 20.49 30.80
CA LYS A 171 -31.52 19.87 30.75
C LYS A 171 -31.54 18.36 31.06
N LEU A 172 -32.36 17.93 32.02
CA LEU A 172 -32.51 16.50 32.37
C LEU A 172 -33.18 15.70 31.24
N GLU A 173 -34.14 16.31 30.54
CA GLU A 173 -34.81 15.71 29.39
C GLU A 173 -33.87 15.60 28.17
N GLU A 174 -33.01 16.61 27.95
CA GLU A 174 -31.96 16.58 26.94
C GLU A 174 -30.91 15.50 27.22
N ILE A 175 -30.43 15.40 28.45
CA ILE A 175 -29.48 14.35 28.90
C ILE A 175 -30.06 12.95 28.66
N SER A 176 -31.37 12.77 28.87
CA SER A 176 -32.04 11.47 28.64
C SER A 176 -32.09 11.11 27.15
N LYS A 177 -32.33 12.09 26.26
CA LYS A 177 -32.26 11.88 24.81
C LYS A 177 -30.85 11.52 24.34
N TYR A 178 -29.81 12.19 24.88
CA TYR A 178 -28.42 11.85 24.56
C TYR A 178 -28.04 10.45 25.01
N LYS A 179 -28.52 9.98 26.18
CA LYS A 179 -28.30 8.61 26.64
C LYS A 179 -28.91 7.56 25.72
N ILE A 180 -30.14 7.77 25.24
CA ILE A 180 -30.80 6.87 24.28
C ILE A 180 -30.01 6.84 22.97
N LYS A 181 -29.63 8.02 22.45
CA LYS A 181 -28.85 8.12 21.22
C LYS A 181 -27.45 7.49 21.34
N SER A 182 -26.83 7.57 22.51
CA SER A 182 -25.56 6.92 22.83
C SER A 182 -25.71 5.39 22.80
N ALA A 183 -26.76 4.84 23.42
CA ALA A 183 -27.01 3.41 23.41
C ALA A 183 -27.32 2.86 22.00
N GLU A 184 -28.04 3.63 21.18
CA GLU A 184 -28.28 3.30 19.77
C GLU A 184 -26.98 3.31 18.94
N LEU A 185 -26.08 4.27 19.20
CA LEU A 185 -24.77 4.34 18.55
C LEU A 185 -23.89 3.16 18.96
N GLU A 186 -23.87 2.80 20.25
CA GLU A 186 -23.12 1.65 20.76
C GLU A 186 -23.62 0.32 20.17
N ALA A 187 -24.95 0.16 20.06
CA ALA A 187 -25.54 -1.01 19.39
C ALA A 187 -25.15 -1.10 17.90
N LYS A 188 -25.12 0.03 17.20
CA LYS A 188 -24.67 0.08 15.79
C LYS A 188 -23.18 -0.21 15.66
N TYR A 189 -22.35 0.32 16.57
CA TYR A 189 -20.92 0.04 16.61
C TYR A 189 -20.65 -1.46 16.76
N ASN A 190 -21.31 -2.12 17.73
CA ASN A 190 -21.17 -3.56 17.94
C ASN A 190 -21.63 -4.39 16.72
N GLN A 191 -22.65 -3.93 15.99
CA GLN A 191 -23.06 -4.57 14.73
C GLN A 191 -22.00 -4.43 13.65
N ILE A 192 -21.41 -3.24 13.50
CA ILE A 192 -20.33 -2.99 12.53
C ILE A 192 -19.11 -3.84 12.87
N GLU A 193 -18.72 -3.91 14.14
CA GLU A 193 -17.60 -4.72 14.61
C GLU A 193 -17.80 -6.21 14.29
N SER A 194 -19.02 -6.73 14.51
CA SER A 194 -19.37 -8.11 14.13
C SER A 194 -19.32 -8.35 12.62
N ILE A 195 -19.73 -7.37 11.81
CA ILE A 195 -19.65 -7.45 10.35
C ILE A 195 -18.19 -7.43 9.89
N ASN A 196 -17.37 -6.52 10.43
CA ASN A 196 -15.94 -6.43 10.12
C ASN A 196 -15.22 -7.73 10.45
N PHE A 197 -15.52 -8.34 11.59
CA PHE A 197 -14.95 -9.64 11.95
C PHE A 197 -15.27 -10.72 10.90
N LYS A 198 -16.53 -10.80 10.44
CA LYS A 198 -16.94 -11.76 9.39
C LYS A 198 -16.30 -11.45 8.04
N LEU A 199 -16.18 -10.19 7.68
CA LEU A 199 -15.53 -9.77 6.43
C LEU A 199 -14.04 -10.12 6.45
N ASN A 200 -13.36 -9.91 7.58
CA ASN A 200 -11.95 -10.30 7.74
C ASN A 200 -11.76 -11.82 7.66
N GLU A 201 -12.66 -12.61 8.23
CA GLU A 201 -12.65 -14.07 8.07
C GLU A 201 -12.84 -14.48 6.60
N GLN A 202 -13.81 -13.87 5.90
CA GLN A 202 -14.04 -14.11 4.48
C GLN A 202 -12.85 -13.71 3.61
N LEU A 203 -12.21 -12.57 3.92
CA LEU A 203 -11.02 -12.10 3.23
C LEU A 203 -9.85 -13.07 3.42
N GLY A 204 -9.62 -13.54 4.66
CA GLY A 204 -8.59 -14.53 4.94
C GLY A 204 -8.83 -15.84 4.17
N ASN A 205 -10.08 -16.31 4.10
CA ASN A 205 -10.43 -17.49 3.33
C ASN A 205 -10.20 -17.30 1.82
N ALA A 206 -10.58 -16.15 1.26
CA ALA A 206 -10.36 -15.83 -0.15
C ALA A 206 -8.87 -15.71 -0.50
N GLN A 207 -8.06 -15.13 0.40
CA GLN A 207 -6.60 -15.06 0.22
C GLN A 207 -5.96 -16.46 0.20
N ASN A 208 -6.38 -17.35 1.09
CA ASN A 208 -5.90 -18.74 1.10
C ASN A 208 -6.28 -19.48 -0.19
N GLU A 209 -7.52 -19.32 -0.66
CA GLU A 209 -7.97 -19.93 -1.93
C GLU A 209 -7.20 -19.37 -3.13
N PHE A 210 -6.89 -18.08 -3.13
CA PHE A 210 -6.07 -17.45 -4.16
C PHE A 210 -4.66 -18.04 -4.20
N ILE A 211 -4.01 -18.18 -3.04
CA ILE A 211 -2.67 -18.79 -2.93
C ILE A 211 -2.69 -20.24 -3.43
N ASP A 212 -3.71 -21.01 -3.08
CA ASP A 212 -3.86 -22.39 -3.55
C ASP A 212 -4.03 -22.47 -5.08
N LEU A 213 -4.78 -21.54 -5.67
CA LEU A 213 -4.96 -21.45 -7.12
C LEU A 213 -3.67 -21.02 -7.83
N GLU A 214 -2.92 -20.07 -7.27
CA GLU A 214 -1.64 -19.62 -7.80
C GLU A 214 -0.61 -20.76 -7.82
N ASN A 215 -0.54 -21.53 -6.73
CA ASN A 215 0.31 -22.73 -6.66
C ASN A 215 -0.10 -23.79 -7.69
N LYS A 216 -1.41 -24.04 -7.88
CA LYS A 216 -1.90 -24.97 -8.90
C LYS A 216 -1.54 -24.50 -10.32
N TYR A 217 -1.64 -23.21 -10.58
CA TYR A 217 -1.30 -22.62 -11.87
C TYR A 217 0.18 -22.79 -12.20
N GLU A 218 1.09 -22.46 -11.28
CA GLU A 218 2.53 -22.61 -11.52
C GLU A 218 2.94 -24.08 -11.69
N ASN A 219 2.31 -25.00 -10.95
CA ASN A 219 2.51 -26.44 -11.17
C ASN A 219 2.07 -26.89 -12.58
N LEU A 220 0.92 -26.41 -13.06
CA LEU A 220 0.43 -26.73 -14.40
C LEU A 220 1.35 -26.17 -15.49
N LYS A 221 1.82 -24.93 -15.30
CA LYS A 221 2.75 -24.26 -16.21
C LYS A 221 4.09 -24.98 -16.29
N GLN A 222 4.62 -25.47 -15.16
CA GLN A 222 5.81 -26.30 -15.16
C GLN A 222 5.59 -27.61 -15.94
N ALA A 223 4.47 -28.30 -15.68
CA ALA A 223 4.13 -29.53 -16.40
C ALA A 223 3.95 -29.31 -17.91
N ASP A 224 3.44 -28.16 -18.33
CA ASP A 224 3.32 -27.80 -19.75
C ASP A 224 4.69 -27.58 -20.39
N ASN A 225 5.59 -26.87 -19.72
CA ASN A 225 6.98 -26.68 -20.18
C ASN A 225 7.73 -28.01 -20.34
N GLU A 226 7.57 -28.94 -19.38
CA GLU A 226 8.18 -30.27 -19.44
C GLU A 226 7.64 -31.10 -20.63
N LYS A 227 6.34 -31.01 -20.89
CA LYS A 227 5.72 -31.64 -22.08
C LYS A 227 6.23 -31.01 -23.37
N GLN A 228 6.33 -29.69 -23.43
CA GLN A 228 6.84 -28.98 -24.61
C GLN A 228 8.29 -29.41 -24.93
N GLY A 229 9.16 -29.47 -23.92
CA GLY A 229 10.52 -29.97 -24.10
C GLY A 229 10.56 -31.43 -24.56
N SER A 230 9.66 -32.27 -24.07
CA SER A 230 9.55 -33.67 -24.52
C SER A 230 9.10 -33.79 -25.98
N ILE A 231 8.18 -32.93 -26.41
CA ILE A 231 7.72 -32.86 -27.82
C ILE A 231 8.86 -32.40 -28.73
N GLU A 232 9.64 -31.40 -28.32
CA GLU A 232 10.80 -30.94 -29.09
C GLU A 232 11.83 -32.06 -29.28
N LEU A 233 12.15 -32.82 -28.23
CA LEU A 233 13.03 -33.98 -28.31
C LEU A 233 12.51 -35.06 -29.26
N LEU A 234 11.21 -35.40 -29.17
CA LEU A 234 10.58 -36.36 -30.07
C LEU A 234 10.63 -35.89 -31.52
N ASN A 235 10.43 -34.60 -31.79
CA ASN A 235 10.52 -34.05 -33.14
C ASN A 235 11.94 -34.12 -33.71
N ILE A 236 12.97 -33.92 -32.89
CA ILE A 236 14.37 -34.10 -33.29
C ILE A 236 14.62 -35.56 -33.69
N GLN A 237 14.24 -36.50 -32.82
CA GLN A 237 14.39 -37.94 -33.10
C GLN A 237 13.65 -38.38 -34.36
N LEU A 238 12.43 -37.86 -34.56
CA LEU A 238 11.62 -38.17 -35.74
C LEU A 238 12.27 -37.66 -37.02
N ARG A 239 12.91 -36.48 -36.98
CA ARG A 239 13.69 -35.95 -38.10
C ARG A 239 14.90 -36.83 -38.41
N GLU A 240 15.68 -37.19 -37.41
CA GLU A 240 16.86 -38.07 -37.57
C GLU A 240 16.48 -39.41 -38.23
N ILE A 241 15.43 -40.07 -37.72
CA ILE A 241 14.92 -41.32 -38.29
C ILE A 241 14.44 -41.12 -39.73
N THR A 242 13.81 -39.98 -40.03
CA THR A 242 13.34 -39.69 -41.40
C THR A 242 14.52 -39.56 -42.36
N ASP A 243 15.58 -38.84 -41.96
CA ASP A 243 16.78 -38.64 -42.76
C ASP A 243 17.54 -39.98 -42.99
N GLU A 244 17.63 -40.82 -41.95
CA GLU A 244 18.20 -42.18 -42.06
C GLU A 244 17.40 -43.06 -43.02
N LEU A 245 16.07 -42.96 -42.98
CA LEU A 245 15.18 -43.74 -43.84
C LEU A 245 15.27 -43.29 -45.30
N GLU A 246 15.38 -41.98 -45.56
CA GLU A 246 15.65 -41.45 -46.90
C GLU A 246 16.99 -41.93 -47.45
N THR A 247 18.03 -41.93 -46.62
CA THR A 247 19.36 -42.45 -46.98
C THR A 247 19.29 -43.94 -47.33
N CYS A 248 18.58 -44.74 -46.52
CA CYS A 248 18.35 -46.16 -46.79
C CYS A 248 17.59 -46.38 -48.11
N ARG A 249 16.53 -45.59 -48.36
CA ARG A 249 15.76 -45.65 -49.62
C ARG A 249 16.63 -45.33 -50.83
N TYR A 250 17.47 -44.31 -50.74
CA TYR A 250 18.41 -43.95 -51.79
C TYR A 250 19.39 -45.08 -52.08
N ASN A 251 20.03 -45.63 -51.05
CA ASN A 251 20.98 -46.73 -51.18
C ASN A 251 20.32 -47.99 -51.79
N ASN A 252 19.11 -48.33 -51.35
CA ASN A 252 18.36 -49.45 -51.91
C ASN A 252 18.05 -49.22 -53.41
N SER A 253 17.66 -48.00 -53.79
CA SER A 253 17.46 -47.65 -55.20
C SER A 253 18.73 -47.82 -56.04
N GLN A 254 19.90 -47.45 -55.52
CA GLN A 254 21.18 -47.65 -56.21
C GLN A 254 21.50 -49.14 -56.38
N LEU A 255 21.37 -49.94 -55.31
CA LEU A 255 21.58 -51.39 -55.36
C LEU A 255 20.65 -52.08 -56.36
N GLN A 256 19.37 -51.66 -56.44
CA GLN A 256 18.44 -52.19 -57.44
C GLN A 256 18.89 -51.91 -58.88
N ARG A 257 19.44 -50.71 -59.15
CA ARG A 257 19.99 -50.37 -60.47
C ARG A 257 21.21 -51.22 -60.81
N GLU A 258 22.13 -51.38 -59.86
CA GLU A 258 23.33 -52.20 -60.03
C GLU A 258 22.97 -53.67 -60.29
N LEU A 259 22.03 -54.21 -59.53
CA LEU A 259 21.57 -55.60 -59.66
C LEU A 259 20.91 -55.83 -61.03
N LYS A 260 20.08 -54.88 -61.50
CA LYS A 260 19.51 -54.92 -62.85
C LYS A 260 20.59 -54.92 -63.92
N SER A 261 21.57 -54.00 -63.83
CA SER A 261 22.71 -53.91 -64.76
C SER A 261 23.57 -55.18 -64.77
N LEU A 262 23.81 -55.78 -63.60
CA LEU A 262 24.54 -57.04 -63.48
C LEU A 262 23.78 -58.20 -64.13
N ASN A 263 22.46 -58.27 -63.90
CA ASN A 263 21.62 -59.33 -64.48
C ASN A 263 21.54 -59.24 -66.01
N GLU A 264 21.47 -58.02 -66.55
CA GLU A 264 21.55 -57.76 -68.00
C GLU A 264 22.90 -58.20 -68.57
N ARG A 265 24.02 -57.89 -67.89
CA ARG A 265 25.36 -58.35 -68.30
C ARG A 265 25.48 -59.87 -68.29
N HIS A 266 24.98 -60.53 -67.25
CA HIS A 266 24.95 -62.00 -67.17
C HIS A 266 24.13 -62.62 -68.30
N SER A 267 22.95 -62.07 -68.58
CA SER A 267 22.07 -62.56 -69.65
C SER A 267 22.75 -62.46 -71.03
N ARG A 268 23.44 -61.34 -71.32
CA ARG A 268 24.22 -61.19 -72.56
C ARG A 268 25.40 -62.16 -72.63
N ALA A 269 26.13 -62.34 -71.53
CA ALA A 269 27.26 -63.28 -71.49
C ALA A 269 26.80 -64.73 -71.74
N PHE A 270 25.67 -65.13 -71.16
CA PHE A 270 25.07 -66.45 -71.36
C PHE A 270 24.60 -66.67 -72.81
N GLN A 271 23.94 -65.68 -73.41
CA GLN A 271 23.56 -65.72 -74.83
C GLN A 271 24.77 -65.88 -75.76
N ASN A 272 25.85 -65.15 -75.49
CA ASN A 272 27.08 -65.25 -76.28
C ASN A 272 27.77 -66.62 -76.14
N GLN A 273 27.63 -67.30 -75.00
CA GLN A 273 28.16 -68.65 -74.79
C GLN A 273 27.35 -69.75 -75.49
N GLN A 274 26.06 -69.52 -75.77
CA GLN A 274 25.21 -70.48 -76.49
C GLN A 274 25.32 -70.39 -78.03
N MET A 275 25.98 -69.35 -78.56
CA MET A 275 26.22 -69.15 -80.00
C MET A 275 27.60 -69.61 -80.48
N ILE A 276 28.35 -70.32 -79.62
CA ILE A 276 29.61 -71.01 -79.93
C ILE A 276 29.34 -72.51 -79.89
#